data_AF-A0A7S4I3Z3-F1
#
_entry.id   AF-A0A7S4I3Z3-F1
#
_cell.length_a   1.000
_cell.length_b   1.000
_cell.length_c   1.000
_cell.angle_alpha   90.00
_cell.angle_beta   90.00
_cell.angle_gamma   90.00
#
_symmetry.space_group_name_H-M   'P 1'
#
loop_
_entity.id
_entity.type
_entity.pdbx_description
1 polymer ?
#
loop_
_entity_poly.entity_id
_entity_poly.type
_entity_poly.pdbx_seq_one_letter_code
_entity_poly.pdbx_strand_id
1 'polypeptide(L)'
;VGGAEPLQVLQPAALISLVKSRLSMFATSYAAIAKLREPPEMLIGNLYAALVSSITLCMIYAPFYPPIFALSAGCISLGYMATKIAICKWYRNPPSLDEEMMEQMRSVLEVVLLIHIGALFLAGHNADFAYPIGPTYAALALWAVYMLADSFLLD
;
A
#
# COMPACT_ATOMS: atom_id res chain seq x y z
N VAL A 1 -15.22 10.47 10.99
CA VAL A 1 -14.08 11.42 10.90
C VAL A 1 -12.87 10.60 10.51
N GLY A 2 -12.76 10.25 9.22
CA GLY A 2 -11.68 9.41 8.69
C GLY A 2 -10.67 10.31 7.99
N GLY A 3 -9.63 10.71 8.72
CA GLY A 3 -8.48 11.36 8.10
C GLY A 3 -7.81 10.34 7.19
N ALA A 4 -7.68 10.65 5.90
CA ALA A 4 -6.83 9.90 5.00
C ALA A 4 -5.42 9.88 5.60
N GLU A 5 -5.01 8.74 6.18
CA GLU A 5 -3.63 8.57 6.59
C GLU A 5 -2.78 8.64 5.32
N PRO A 6 -1.87 9.62 5.20
CA PRO A 6 -1.04 9.73 4.02
C PRO A 6 -0.20 8.47 3.93
N LEU A 7 -0.07 7.95 2.70
CA LEU A 7 0.84 6.87 2.30
C LEU A 7 2.11 6.87 3.18
N GLN A 8 2.15 5.98 4.18
CA GLN A 8 3.27 5.84 5.12
C GLN A 8 4.44 5.17 4.40
N VAL A 9 5.07 5.89 3.46
CA VAL A 9 6.24 5.42 2.67
C VAL A 9 7.49 5.28 3.55
N LEU A 10 7.41 5.66 4.83
CA LEU A 10 8.40 5.35 5.83
C LEU A 10 7.65 5.24 7.15
N GLN A 11 7.61 4.05 7.78
CA GLN A 11 7.06 3.99 9.13
C GLN A 11 7.77 5.04 10.00
N PRO A 12 7.04 5.85 10.79
CA PRO A 12 7.65 6.78 11.73
C PRO A 12 8.61 6.07 12.69
N ALA A 13 8.50 4.75 12.83
CA ALA A 13 9.42 3.88 13.56
C ALA A 13 10.91 4.02 13.15
N ALA A 14 11.23 4.22 11.86
CA ALA A 14 12.62 4.41 11.41
C ALA A 14 13.17 5.79 11.78
N LEU A 15 12.31 6.81 11.75
CA LEU A 15 12.66 8.17 12.18
C LEU A 15 12.78 8.24 13.71
N ILE A 16 11.88 7.55 14.42
CA ILE A 16 11.92 7.38 15.86
C ILE A 16 13.17 6.58 16.29
N SER A 17 13.60 5.55 15.55
CA SER A 17 14.82 4.81 15.87
C SER A 17 16.09 5.64 15.63
N LEU A 18 16.11 6.48 14.60
CA LEU A 18 17.18 7.47 14.38
C LEU A 18 17.23 8.51 15.50
N VAL A 19 16.09 9.06 15.91
CA VAL A 19 15.99 10.02 17.02
C VAL A 19 16.39 9.37 18.35
N LYS A 20 15.93 8.14 18.62
CA LYS A 20 16.36 7.35 19.79
C LYS A 20 17.85 7.04 19.79
N SER A 21 18.42 6.72 18.62
CA SER A 21 19.87 6.50 18.43
C SER A 21 20.69 7.77 18.66
N ARG A 22 20.16 8.95 18.32
CA ARG A 22 20.79 10.23 18.67
C ARG A 22 20.67 10.54 20.16
N LEU A 23 19.51 10.27 20.77
CA LEU A 23 19.28 10.44 22.21
C LEU A 23 20.11 9.47 23.07
N SER A 24 20.48 8.30 22.55
CA SER A 24 21.31 7.33 23.30
C SER A 24 22.73 7.85 23.59
N MET A 25 23.21 8.87 22.88
CA MET A 25 24.50 9.52 23.24
C MET A 25 24.45 10.25 24.59
N PHE A 26 23.26 10.57 25.11
CA PHE A 26 23.07 11.23 26.39
C PHE A 26 22.73 10.26 27.54
N ALA A 27 22.62 8.96 27.26
CA ALA A 27 22.32 7.95 28.27
C ALA A 27 23.60 7.45 28.95
N THR A 28 23.60 7.37 30.28
CA THR A 28 24.77 7.00 31.10
C THR A 28 24.84 5.52 31.46
N SER A 29 23.78 4.74 31.24
CA SER A 29 23.73 3.31 31.57
C SER A 29 23.71 2.41 30.33
N TYR A 30 24.50 1.34 30.36
CA TYR A 30 24.60 0.35 29.27
C TYR A 30 23.25 -0.30 28.93
N ALA A 31 22.42 -0.60 29.94
CA ALA A 31 21.10 -1.17 29.75
C ALA A 31 20.13 -0.21 29.04
N ALA A 32 20.19 1.09 29.34
CA ALA A 32 19.36 2.10 28.67
C ALA A 32 19.79 2.31 27.21
N ILE A 33 21.10 2.31 26.93
CA ILE A 33 21.63 2.42 25.56
C ILE A 33 21.18 1.22 24.72
N ALA A 34 21.26 0.00 25.28
CA ALA A 34 20.83 -1.22 24.59
C ALA A 34 19.33 -1.15 24.23
N LYS A 35 18.48 -0.80 25.20
CA LYS A 35 17.02 -0.68 24.99
C LYS A 35 16.65 0.42 23.98
N LEU A 36 17.38 1.53 23.96
CA LEU A 36 17.16 2.63 23.02
C LEU A 36 17.57 2.29 21.59
N ARG A 37 18.50 1.34 21.41
CA ARG A 37 19.01 0.89 20.10
C ARG A 37 18.29 -0.37 19.59
N GLU A 38 17.28 -0.88 20.29
CA GLU A 38 16.52 -2.03 19.82
C GLU A 38 15.85 -1.72 18.47
N PRO A 39 16.07 -2.57 17.44
CA PRO A 39 15.49 -2.35 16.13
C PRO A 39 13.96 -2.52 16.19
N PRO A 40 13.19 -1.65 15.52
CA PRO A 40 11.74 -1.76 15.50
C PRO A 40 11.26 -3.05 14.83
N GLU A 41 10.11 -3.54 15.27
CA GLU A 41 9.40 -4.64 14.63
C GLU A 41 8.65 -4.15 13.39
N MET A 42 8.66 -4.96 12.33
CA MET A 42 8.02 -4.63 11.06
C MET A 42 6.57 -5.11 11.07
N LEU A 43 5.61 -4.18 10.99
CA LEU A 43 4.19 -4.49 10.80
C LEU A 43 3.93 -4.82 9.32
N ILE A 44 4.05 -6.10 8.95
CA ILE A 44 3.89 -6.57 7.57
C ILE A 44 2.47 -6.32 7.04
N GLY A 45 1.45 -6.47 7.88
CA GLY A 45 0.05 -6.27 7.49
C GLY A 45 -0.24 -4.87 6.94
N ASN A 46 0.34 -3.82 7.51
CA ASN A 46 0.12 -2.45 7.05
C ASN A 46 0.80 -2.17 5.72
N LEU A 47 2.03 -2.66 5.55
CA LEU A 47 2.75 -2.59 4.26
C LEU A 47 1.99 -3.34 3.18
N TYR A 48 1.40 -4.47 3.55
CA TYR A 48 0.61 -5.28 2.65
C TYR A 48 -0.70 -4.58 2.23
N ALA A 49 -1.48 -4.09 3.19
CA ALA A 49 -2.72 -3.36 2.91
C ALA A 49 -2.48 -2.13 2.01
N ALA A 50 -1.39 -1.39 2.24
CA ALA A 50 -1.01 -0.26 1.40
C ALA A 50 -0.66 -0.67 -0.04
N LEU A 51 0.04 -1.79 -0.20
CA LEU A 51 0.39 -2.33 -1.52
C LEU A 51 -0.86 -2.78 -2.27
N VAL A 52 -1.77 -3.52 -1.62
CA VAL A 52 -3.04 -3.96 -2.20
C VAL A 52 -3.90 -2.79 -2.64
N SER A 53 -4.05 -1.77 -1.79
CA SER A 53 -4.81 -0.57 -2.14
C SER A 53 -4.21 0.13 -3.37
N SER A 54 -2.88 0.26 -3.44
CA SER A 54 -2.22 0.88 -4.61
C SER A 54 -2.41 0.09 -5.91
N ILE A 55 -2.35 -1.24 -5.85
CA ILE A 55 -2.56 -2.13 -7.00
C ILE A 55 -4.01 -2.07 -7.45
N THR A 56 -4.95 -2.15 -6.51
CA THR A 56 -6.40 -2.08 -6.79
C THR A 56 -6.76 -0.77 -7.46
N LEU A 57 -6.26 0.35 -6.93
CA LEU A 57 -6.48 1.67 -7.51
C LEU A 57 -5.88 1.74 -8.93
N CYS A 58 -4.67 1.23 -9.13
CA CYS A 58 -4.06 1.15 -10.46
C CYS A 58 -4.92 0.35 -11.44
N MET A 59 -5.39 -0.84 -11.05
CA MET A 59 -6.17 -1.69 -11.95
C MET A 59 -7.53 -1.09 -12.29
N ILE A 60 -8.20 -0.43 -11.35
CA ILE A 60 -9.51 0.20 -11.63
C ILE A 60 -9.36 1.40 -12.58
N TYR A 61 -8.33 2.24 -12.39
CA TYR A 61 -8.14 3.47 -13.18
C TYR A 61 -7.36 3.28 -14.49
N ALA A 62 -6.58 2.21 -14.58
CA ALA A 62 -5.82 1.79 -15.76
C ALA A 62 -6.56 1.91 -17.11
N PRO A 63 -7.76 1.35 -17.30
CA PRO A 63 -8.46 1.37 -18.59
C PRO A 63 -8.99 2.77 -18.97
N PHE A 64 -9.10 3.68 -18.00
CA PHE A 64 -9.62 5.03 -18.24
C PHE A 64 -8.51 6.04 -18.55
N TYR A 65 -7.30 5.83 -18.03
CA TYR A 65 -6.15 6.73 -18.26
C TYR A 65 -4.85 5.92 -18.32
N PRO A 66 -4.39 5.53 -19.52
CA PRO A 66 -3.21 4.68 -19.70
C PRO A 66 -1.91 5.17 -19.01
N PRO A 67 -1.62 6.48 -18.88
CA PRO A 67 -0.40 6.94 -18.21
C PRO A 67 -0.33 6.60 -16.71
N ILE A 68 -1.46 6.27 -16.06
CA ILE A 68 -1.47 5.82 -14.66
C ILE A 68 -0.67 4.52 -14.48
N PHE A 69 -0.61 3.63 -15.48
CA PHE A 69 0.20 2.42 -15.40
C PHE A 69 1.69 2.69 -15.20
N ALA A 70 2.23 3.71 -15.88
CA ALA A 70 3.63 4.06 -15.76
C ALA A 70 3.93 4.68 -14.39
N LEU A 71 3.02 5.53 -13.89
CA LEU A 71 3.14 6.17 -12.58
C LEU A 71 3.03 5.16 -11.43
N SER A 72 2.05 4.27 -11.50
CA SER A 72 1.86 3.22 -10.49
C SER A 72 3.02 2.23 -10.47
N ALA A 73 3.51 1.79 -11.64
CA ALA A 73 4.70 0.96 -11.73
C ALA A 73 5.92 1.65 -11.11
N GLY A 74 6.08 2.95 -11.34
CA GLY A 74 7.11 3.77 -10.69
C GLY A 74 6.97 3.79 -9.17
N CYS A 75 5.76 4.06 -8.65
CA CYS A 75 5.49 4.06 -7.21
C CYS A 75 5.77 2.70 -6.55
N ILE A 76 5.33 1.60 -7.15
CA ILE A 76 5.57 0.24 -6.64
C ILE A 76 7.06 -0.08 -6.65
N SER A 77 7.77 0.29 -7.73
CA SER A 77 9.22 0.06 -7.85
C SER A 77 10.01 0.83 -6.80
N LEU A 78 9.66 2.10 -6.56
CA LEU A 78 10.26 2.91 -5.50
C LEU A 78 9.93 2.34 -4.11
N GLY A 79 8.70 1.90 -3.89
CA GLY A 79 8.27 1.25 -2.65
C GLY A 79 9.03 -0.04 -2.37
N TYR A 80 9.27 -0.86 -3.40
CA TYR A 80 10.08 -2.07 -3.30
C TYR A 80 11.53 -1.76 -2.92
N MET A 81 12.15 -0.77 -3.58
CA MET A 81 13.51 -0.34 -3.25
C MET A 81 13.61 0.22 -1.83
N ALA A 82 12.64 1.05 -1.42
CA ALA A 82 12.57 1.59 -0.06
C ALA A 82 12.42 0.48 0.99
N THR A 83 11.53 -0.49 0.75
CA THR A 83 11.30 -1.63 1.65
C THR A 83 12.53 -2.51 1.75
N LYS A 84 13.19 -2.80 0.62
CA LYS A 84 14.45 -3.57 0.59
C LYS A 84 15.54 -2.89 1.40
N ILE A 85 15.74 -1.58 1.21
CA ILE A 85 16.72 -0.80 1.97
C ILE A 85 16.36 -0.81 3.46
N ALA A 86 15.07 -0.70 3.79
CA ALA A 86 14.62 -0.61 5.16
C ALA A 86 14.79 -1.93 5.93
N ILE A 87 14.49 -3.07 5.29
CA ILE A 87 14.74 -4.40 5.87
C ILE A 87 16.24 -4.61 6.11
N CYS A 88 17.10 -4.21 5.18
CA CYS A 88 18.55 -4.39 5.34
C CYS A 88 19.17 -3.51 6.43
N LYS A 89 18.62 -2.31 6.72
CA LYS A 89 19.27 -1.32 7.57
C LYS A 89 18.61 -1.06 8.92
N TRP A 90 17.29 -1.23 9.05
CA TRP A 90 16.55 -0.71 10.19
C TRP A 90 15.71 -1.72 10.94
N TYR A 91 15.10 -2.70 10.25
CA TYR A 91 14.19 -3.63 10.92
C TYR A 91 14.92 -4.80 11.58
N ARG A 92 14.36 -5.26 12.70
CA ARG A 92 14.68 -6.57 13.27
C ARG A 92 14.20 -7.63 12.27
N ASN A 93 14.91 -8.76 12.17
CA ASN A 93 14.60 -9.87 11.26
C ASN A 93 13.09 -10.00 11.02
N PRO A 94 12.62 -9.90 9.76
CA PRO A 94 11.19 -9.97 9.48
C PRO A 94 10.66 -11.33 9.94
N PRO A 95 9.46 -11.39 10.54
CA PRO A 95 8.81 -12.67 10.78
C PRO A 95 8.64 -13.42 9.46
N SER A 96 8.73 -14.74 9.49
CA SER A 96 8.53 -15.58 8.31
C SER A 96 7.16 -15.27 7.71
N LEU A 97 7.13 -15.01 6.40
CA LEU A 97 5.90 -14.94 5.62
C LEU A 97 5.18 -16.28 5.76
N ASP A 98 3.98 -16.24 6.34
CA ASP A 98 3.13 -17.42 6.47
C ASP A 98 2.45 -17.73 5.13
N GLU A 99 2.29 -19.01 4.82
CA GLU A 99 1.65 -19.49 3.58
C GLU A 99 0.21 -18.98 3.50
N GLU A 100 -0.47 -18.91 4.66
CA GLU A 100 -1.84 -18.40 4.78
C GLU A 100 -1.97 -16.95 4.27
N MET A 101 -0.97 -16.10 4.56
CA MET A 101 -0.98 -14.70 4.11
C MET A 101 -0.78 -14.58 2.60
N MET A 102 -0.03 -15.50 1.99
CA MET A 102 0.12 -15.56 0.53
C MET A 102 -1.16 -16.05 -0.16
N GLU A 103 -1.87 -17.00 0.43
CA GLU A 103 -3.16 -17.49 -0.08
C GLU A 103 -4.23 -16.38 -0.06
N GLN A 104 -4.31 -15.63 1.04
CA GLN A 104 -5.19 -14.45 1.15
C GLN A 104 -4.82 -13.38 0.11
N MET A 105 -3.52 -13.15 -0.12
CA MET A 105 -3.01 -12.28 -1.17
C MET A 105 -3.52 -12.64 -2.55
N ARG A 106 -3.40 -13.93 -2.86
CA ARG A 106 -3.82 -14.45 -4.14
C ARG A 106 -5.32 -14.29 -4.33
N SER A 107 -6.12 -14.60 -3.32
CA SER A 107 -7.57 -14.45 -3.36
C SER A 107 -8.00 -12.99 -3.63
N VAL A 108 -7.40 -12.03 -2.92
CA VAL A 108 -7.70 -10.60 -3.14
C VAL A 108 -7.30 -10.17 -4.55
N LEU A 109 -6.14 -10.59 -5.04
CA LEU A 109 -5.69 -10.27 -6.39
C LEU A 109 -6.60 -10.87 -7.48
N GLU A 110 -7.11 -12.09 -7.27
CA GLU A 110 -8.08 -12.74 -8.16
C GLU A 110 -9.39 -11.93 -8.23
N VAL A 111 -9.90 -11.44 -7.11
CA VAL A 111 -11.10 -10.57 -7.06
C VAL A 111 -10.84 -9.24 -7.77
N VAL A 112 -9.69 -8.60 -7.52
CA VAL A 112 -9.32 -7.34 -8.17
C VAL A 112 -9.16 -7.51 -9.68
N LEU A 113 -8.65 -8.65 -10.14
CA LEU A 113 -8.54 -8.98 -11.56
C LEU A 113 -9.92 -9.08 -12.23
N LEU A 114 -10.90 -9.71 -11.57
CA LEU A 114 -12.28 -9.78 -12.07
C LEU A 114 -12.90 -8.38 -12.18
N ILE A 115 -12.68 -7.53 -11.19
CA ILE A 115 -13.13 -6.13 -11.22
C ILE A 115 -12.47 -5.37 -12.37
N HIS A 116 -11.18 -5.59 -12.62
CA HIS A 116 -10.45 -4.97 -13.73
C HIS A 116 -11.00 -5.38 -15.10
N ILE A 117 -11.33 -6.67 -15.30
CA ILE A 117 -11.93 -7.16 -16.54
C ILE A 117 -13.29 -6.49 -16.77
N GLY A 118 -14.10 -6.34 -15.71
CA GLY A 118 -15.36 -5.59 -15.76
C GLY A 118 -15.16 -4.12 -16.13
N ALA A 119 -14.16 -3.46 -15.53
CA ALA A 119 -13.80 -2.07 -15.85
C ALA A 119 -13.30 -1.92 -17.29
N LEU A 120 -12.53 -2.88 -17.81
CA LEU A 120 -12.05 -2.91 -19.19
C LEU A 120 -13.21 -3.04 -20.19
N PHE A 121 -14.15 -3.96 -19.93
CA PHE A 121 -15.33 -4.15 -20.77
C PHE A 121 -16.21 -2.89 -20.77
N LEU A 122 -16.39 -2.26 -19.61
CA LEU A 122 -17.12 -1.00 -19.47
C LEU A 122 -16.43 0.15 -20.21
N ALA A 123 -15.10 0.26 -20.09
CA ALA A 123 -14.34 1.28 -20.80
C ALA A 123 -14.40 1.08 -22.33
N GLY A 124 -14.31 -0.16 -22.80
CA GLY A 124 -14.44 -0.50 -24.22
C GLY A 124 -15.82 -0.20 -24.79
N HIS A 125 -16.89 -0.47 -24.03
CA HIS A 125 -18.26 -0.15 -24.45
C HIS A 125 -18.55 1.36 -24.45
N ASN A 126 -17.89 2.14 -23.60
CA ASN A 126 -18.06 3.59 -23.50
C ASN A 126 -17.11 4.39 -24.40
N ALA A 127 -16.25 3.73 -25.19
CA ALA A 127 -15.28 4.38 -26.07
C ALA A 127 -15.92 5.16 -27.23
N ASP A 128 -17.19 4.91 -27.54
CA ASP A 128 -17.95 5.62 -28.59
C ASP A 128 -18.46 7.02 -28.13
N PHE A 129 -18.45 7.33 -26.84
CA PHE A 129 -18.89 8.63 -26.35
C PHE A 129 -17.77 9.68 -26.48
N ALA A 130 -17.96 10.61 -27.41
CA ALA A 130 -17.04 11.74 -27.72
C ALA A 130 -16.71 12.69 -26.54
N TYR A 131 -17.28 12.46 -25.36
CA TYR A 131 -17.00 13.20 -24.13
C TYR A 131 -16.44 12.25 -23.05
N PRO A 132 -15.19 12.45 -22.60
CA PRO A 132 -14.50 11.57 -21.64
C PRO A 132 -15.02 11.69 -20.18
N ILE A 133 -16.26 12.14 -20.01
CA ILE A 133 -16.87 12.42 -18.69
C ILE A 133 -17.67 11.19 -18.19
N GLY A 134 -18.26 10.40 -19.08
CA GLY A 134 -18.93 9.14 -18.71
C GLY A 134 -18.02 8.10 -18.01
N PRO A 135 -16.81 7.85 -18.53
CA PRO A 135 -15.88 6.91 -17.90
C PRO A 135 -15.35 7.37 -16.53
N THR A 136 -15.21 8.68 -16.32
CA THR A 136 -14.75 9.21 -15.02
C THR A 136 -15.82 9.11 -13.94
N TYR A 137 -17.10 9.30 -14.29
CA TYR A 137 -18.21 9.02 -13.36
C TYR A 137 -18.36 7.53 -13.06
N ALA A 138 -18.16 6.66 -14.05
CA ALA A 138 -18.14 5.22 -13.84
C ALA A 138 -16.99 4.80 -12.91
N ALA A 139 -15.79 5.36 -13.09
CA ALA A 139 -14.66 5.12 -12.21
C ALA A 139 -14.90 5.64 -10.78
N LEU A 140 -15.53 6.80 -10.61
CA LEU A 140 -15.95 7.33 -9.31
C LEU A 140 -17.02 6.45 -8.64
N ALA A 141 -17.98 5.94 -9.40
CA ALA A 141 -19.00 5.03 -8.90
C ALA A 141 -18.38 3.69 -8.47
N LEU A 142 -17.45 3.14 -9.26
CA LEU A 142 -16.73 1.91 -8.93
C LEU A 142 -15.85 2.08 -7.69
N TRP A 143 -15.18 3.23 -7.56
CA TRP A 143 -14.42 3.60 -6.37
C TRP A 143 -15.32 3.78 -5.14
N ALA A 144 -16.49 4.40 -5.29
CA ALA A 144 -17.45 4.53 -4.21
C ALA A 144 -18.00 3.16 -3.76
N VAL A 145 -18.27 2.25 -4.69
CA VAL A 145 -18.66 0.87 -4.38
C VAL A 145 -17.53 0.12 -3.69
N TYR A 146 -16.28 0.31 -4.11
CA TYR A 146 -15.12 -0.26 -3.43
C TYR A 146 -14.98 0.25 -1.99
N MET A 147 -15.10 1.56 -1.75
CA MET A 147 -15.10 2.15 -0.41
C MET A 147 -16.23 1.59 0.47
N LEU A 148 -17.41 1.37 -0.11
CA LEU A 148 -18.56 0.80 0.58
C LEU A 148 -18.32 -0.68 0.93
N ALA A 149 -17.72 -1.45 0.01
CA ALA A 149 -17.37 -2.84 0.25
C ALA A 149 -16.28 -2.97 1.33
N ASP A 150 -15.25 -2.13 1.29
CA ASP A 150 -14.17 -2.09 2.28
C ASP A 150 -14.71 -1.76 3.69
N SER A 151 -15.67 -0.83 3.79
CA SER A 151 -16.34 -0.53 5.06
C SER A 151 -17.20 -1.67 5.60
N PHE A 152 -17.70 -2.56 4.74
CA PHE A 152 -18.55 -3.69 5.13
C PHE A 152 -17.75 -4.95 5.47
N LEU A 153 -16.49 -5.02 5.04
CA LEU A 153 -15.60 -6.18 5.25
C LEU A 153 -14.70 -6.00 6.48
N LEU A 154 -14.62 -4.78 7.02
CA LEU A 154 -13.87 -4.41 8.23
C LEU A 154 -14.73 -4.24 9.50
N ASP A 155 -16.05 -4.40 9.39
CA ASP A 155 -16.99 -4.59 10.51
C ASP A 155 -17.28 -6.09 10.72
#